data_AF-A0A1Q8AWN4-F1
#
_entry.id   AF-A0A1Q8AWN4-F1
#
_cell.length_a   1.000
_cell.length_b   1.000
_cell.length_c   1.000
_cell.angle_alpha   90.00
_cell.angle_beta   90.00
_cell.angle_gamma   90.00
#
_symmetry.space_group_name_H-M   'P 1'
#
loop_
_entity.id
_entity.type
_entity.pdbx_description
1 polymer ?
#
loop_
_entity_poly.entity_id
_entity_poly.type
_entity_poly.pdbx_seq_one_letter_code
_entity_poly.pdbx_strand_id
1 'polypeptide(L)' 'MSQKTVQLVIGRLLTDEELRIRFVERPLETLTELKDQGFELTRDEIEAIVQSDPEIWPSMARRIHPRLQRCSLRAT' A
#
# COMPACT_ATOMS: atom_id res chain seq x y z
N MET A 1 -16.17 -10.63 7.18
CA MET A 1 -15.28 -9.71 6.44
C MET A 1 -14.58 -10.46 5.35
N SER A 2 -14.38 -9.83 4.20
CA SER A 2 -13.78 -10.45 3.02
C SER A 2 -12.30 -10.06 2.94
N GLN A 3 -11.40 -11.04 2.77
CA GLN A 3 -9.97 -10.80 2.51
C GLN A 3 -9.70 -9.90 1.27
N LYS A 4 -10.72 -9.60 0.45
CA LYS A 4 -10.61 -8.75 -0.73
C LYS A 4 -9.99 -7.38 -0.44
N THR A 5 -10.35 -6.73 0.67
CA THR A 5 -9.81 -5.39 0.97
C THR A 5 -8.30 -5.45 1.24
N VAL A 6 -7.85 -6.42 2.03
CA VAL A 6 -6.42 -6.65 2.29
C VAL A 6 -5.66 -6.96 0.98
N GLN A 7 -6.18 -7.85 0.15
CA GLN A 7 -5.58 -8.17 -1.15
C GLN A 7 -5.51 -6.95 -2.07
N LEU A 8 -6.54 -6.10 -2.07
CA LEU A 8 -6.55 -4.85 -2.82
C LEU A 8 -5.49 -3.88 -2.32
N VAL A 9 -5.36 -3.69 -1.00
CA VAL A 9 -4.36 -2.82 -0.39
C VAL A 9 -2.95 -3.30 -0.71
N ILE A 10 -2.67 -4.60 -0.57
CA ILE A 10 -1.39 -5.20 -0.95
C ILE A 10 -1.10 -4.95 -2.44
N GLY A 11 -2.08 -5.21 -3.31
CA GLY A 11 -1.97 -4.94 -4.75
C GLY A 11 -1.66 -3.47 -5.05
N ARG A 12 -2.29 -2.53 -4.34
CA ARG A 12 -1.99 -1.10 -4.44
C ARG A 12 -0.61 -0.76 -3.92
N LEU A 13 -0.13 -1.29 -2.79
CA LEU A 13 1.24 -1.03 -2.33
C LEU A 13 2.28 -1.49 -3.36
N LEU A 14 2.00 -2.55 -4.11
CA LEU A 14 2.88 -3.04 -5.18
C LEU A 14 2.81 -2.24 -6.47
N THR A 15 1.71 -1.55 -6.75
CA THR A 15 1.45 -0.93 -8.07
C THR A 15 1.30 0.59 -8.02
N ASP A 16 0.85 1.16 -6.92
CA ASP A 16 0.63 2.60 -6.71
C ASP A 16 1.87 3.19 -6.02
N GLU A 17 2.70 3.89 -6.81
CA GLU A 17 3.98 4.44 -6.33
C GLU A 17 3.79 5.48 -5.23
N GLU A 18 2.81 6.36 -5.40
CA GLU A 18 2.55 7.46 -4.48
C GLU A 18 1.99 6.92 -3.14
N LEU A 19 1.13 5.90 -3.19
CA LEU A 19 0.70 5.20 -1.99
C LEU A 19 1.87 4.50 -1.30
N ARG A 20 2.73 3.80 -2.06
CA ARG A 20 3.87 3.07 -1.51
C ARG A 20 4.86 3.99 -0.81
N ILE A 21 5.20 5.15 -1.40
CA ILE A 21 6.09 6.14 -0.79
C ILE A 21 5.51 6.61 0.55
N ARG A 22 4.24 7.02 0.57
CA ARG A 22 3.57 7.44 1.81
C ARG A 22 3.54 6.32 2.85
N PHE A 23 3.28 5.09 2.43
CA PHE A 23 3.26 3.93 3.33
C PHE A 23 4.63 3.66 3.95
N VAL A 24 5.72 3.70 3.18
CA VAL A 24 7.08 3.48 3.71
C VAL A 24 7.45 4.55 4.73
N GLU A 25 7.04 5.80 4.52
CA GLU A 25 7.32 6.89 5.45
C GLU A 25 6.41 6.86 6.70
N ARG A 26 5.11 6.62 6.51
CA ARG A 26 4.06 6.81 7.51
C ARG A 26 3.00 5.70 7.38
N PRO A 27 3.34 4.44 7.75
CA PRO A 27 2.53 3.27 7.42
C PRO A 27 1.17 3.27 8.11
N LEU A 28 1.14 3.57 9.42
CA LEU A 28 -0.11 3.60 10.20
C LEU A 28 -1.06 4.70 9.73
N GLU A 29 -0.55 5.91 9.50
CA GLU A 29 -1.33 7.04 9.01
C GLU A 29 -1.89 6.74 7.62
N THR A 30 -1.05 6.22 6.71
CA THR A 30 -1.47 5.86 5.35
C THR A 30 -2.62 4.85 5.34
N LEU A 31 -2.58 3.82 6.18
CA LEU A 31 -3.65 2.82 6.25
C LEU A 31 -4.90 3.35 6.96
N THR A 32 -4.73 4.22 7.95
CA THR A 32 -5.86 4.89 8.63
C THR A 32 -6.60 5.81 7.65
N GLU A 33 -5.87 6.57 6.82
CA GLU A 33 -6.46 7.38 5.76
C GLU A 33 -7.23 6.53 4.74
N LEU A 34 -6.72 5.35 4.35
CA LEU A 34 -7.44 4.43 3.48
C LEU A 34 -8.73 3.93 4.13
N LYS A 35 -8.68 3.59 5.42
CA LYS A 35 -9.87 3.20 6.19
C LYS A 35 -10.90 4.33 6.22
N ASP A 36 -10.48 5.56 6.45
CA ASP A 36 -11.35 6.75 6.46
C ASP A 36 -11.95 7.04 5.07
N GLN A 37 -11.29 6.60 3.99
CA GLN A 37 -11.81 6.63 2.62
C GLN A 37 -12.81 5.49 2.30
N GLY A 38 -13.14 4.65 3.29
CA GLY A 38 -14.13 3.57 3.16
C GLY A 38 -13.55 2.19 2.87
N PHE A 39 -12.22 2.01 2.94
CA PHE A 39 -11.64 0.66 2.89
C PHE A 39 -11.98 -0.07 4.20
N GLU A 40 -12.71 -1.18 4.10
CA GLU A 40 -12.99 -2.04 5.25
C GLU A 40 -11.72 -2.76 5.73
N LEU A 41 -10.98 -2.09 6.62
CA LEU A 41 -9.79 -2.61 7.29
C LEU A 41 -10.02 -2.62 8.80
N THR A 42 -9.78 -3.76 9.41
CA THR A 42 -9.73 -3.87 10.87
C THR A 42 -8.40 -3.43 11.43
N ARG A 43 -8.39 -3.23 12.74
CA ARG A 43 -7.17 -2.91 13.48
C ARG A 43 -6.10 -3.99 13.29
N ASP A 44 -6.48 -5.26 13.38
CA ASP A 44 -5.53 -6.38 13.26
C ASP A 44 -4.92 -6.46 11.85
N GLU A 45 -5.71 -6.19 10.81
CA GLU A 45 -5.22 -6.13 9.42
C GLU A 45 -4.26 -4.95 9.19
N ILE A 46 -4.58 -3.79 9.77
CA ILE A 46 -3.68 -2.62 9.75
C ILE A 46 -2.36 -2.96 10.45
N GLU A 47 -2.42 -3.50 11.66
CA GLU A 47 -1.23 -3.89 12.42
C GLU A 47 -0.38 -4.91 11.66
N ALA A 48 -1.00 -5.92 11.05
CA ALA A 48 -0.29 -6.93 10.27
C ALA A 48 0.44 -6.33 9.05
N ILE A 49 -0.18 -5.39 8.34
CA ILE A 49 0.45 -4.73 7.18
C ILE A 49 1.57 -3.78 7.65
N VAL A 50 1.38 -3.04 8.74
CA VAL A 50 2.39 -2.14 9.34
C VAL A 50 3.63 -2.92 9.83
N GLN A 51 3.43 -4.10 10.40
CA GLN A 51 4.52 -4.96 10.91
C GLN A 51 5.28 -5.70 9.81
N SER A 52 4.83 -5.63 8.55
CA SER A 52 5.55 -6.20 7.42
C SER A 52 6.86 -5.45 7.18
N ASP A 53 7.90 -6.16 6.75
CA ASP A 53 9.21 -5.56 6.41
C ASP A 53 9.03 -4.39 5.42
N PRO A 54 9.38 -3.14 5.80
CA PRO A 54 9.21 -1.98 4.94
C PRO A 54 9.95 -2.08 3.59
N GLU A 55 11.06 -2.82 3.53
CA GLU A 55 11.86 -2.99 2.31
C GLU A 55 11.19 -3.92 1.29
N ILE A 56 10.24 -4.77 1.71
CA ILE A 56 9.57 -5.72 0.82
C ILE A 56 8.77 -4.99 -0.26
N TRP A 57 8.14 -3.88 0.07
CA TRP A 57 7.26 -3.13 -0.82
C TRP A 57 8.01 -2.49 -2.00
N PRO A 58 9.06 -1.67 -1.81
CA PRO A 58 9.85 -1.12 -2.91
C PRO A 58 10.64 -2.21 -3.66
N SER A 59 11.09 -3.28 -2.98
CA SER A 59 11.75 -4.40 -3.62
C SER A 59 10.83 -5.14 -4.59
N MET A 60 9.62 -5.46 -4.15
CA MET A 60 8.63 -6.16 -4.97
C MET A 60 8.10 -5.27 -6.10
N ALA A 61 7.82 -3.98 -5.83
CA ALA A 61 7.38 -3.04 -6.85
C ALA A 61 8.36 -2.97 -8.03
N ARG A 62 9.68 -2.96 -7.79
CA ARG A 62 10.70 -2.97 -8.86
C ARG A 62 10.66 -4.23 -9.76
N ARG A 63 10.04 -5.32 -9.30
CA ARG A 63 9.89 -6.57 -10.04
C ARG A 63 8.57 -6.64 -10.80
N ILE A 64 7.62 -5.75 -10.52
CA ILE A 64 6.36 -5.62 -11.25
C ILE A 64 6.60 -4.85 -12.55
N HIS A 65 6.09 -5.38 -13.65
CA HIS A 65 6.23 -4.74 -14.97
C HIS A 65 5.74 -3.28 -14.93
N PRO A 66 6.52 -2.29 -15.44
CA PRO A 66 6.18 -0.86 -15.31
C PRO A 66 4.76 -0.48 -15.77
N ARG A 67 4.23 -1.10 -16.83
CA ARG A 67 2.84 -0.90 -17.28
C ARG A 67 1.74 -1.12 -16.22
N LEU A 68 2.03 -1.93 -15.21
CA LEU A 68 1.10 -2.25 -14.12
C LEU A 68 1.29 -1.29 -12.94
N GLN A 69 2.35 -0.49 -12.95
CA GLN A 69 2.59 0.52 -11.94
C GLN A 69 1.89 1.82 -12.34
N ARG A 70 1.14 2.39 -11.41
CA ARG A 70 0.69 3.78 -11.45
C ARG A 70 1.84 4.64 -10.94
N CYS A 71 2.73 5.01 -11.85
CA CYS A 71 3.78 5.98 -11.52
C CYS A 71 3.16 7.36 -11.31
N SER A 72 3.64 8.08 -10.30
CA SER A 72 3.20 9.46 -10.11
C SER A 72 3.82 10.32 -11.22
N LEU A 73 3.01 11.02 -12.01
CA LEU A 73 3.49 11.94 -13.05
C LEU A 73 3.96 13.29 -12.47
N ARG A 74 4.24 13.39 -11.15
CA ARG A 74 4.75 14.62 -10.54
C ARG A 74 6.09 14.96 -11.22
N ALA A 75 6.05 16.00 -12.05
CA ALA A 75 7.24 16.57 -12.67
C ALA A 75 8.24 16.94 -11.57
N THR A 76 9.47 16.44 -11.70
CA THR A 76 10.61 16.85 -10.90
C THR A 76 10.99 18.29 -11.23
#